data_AF-A0A176ZFD4-F1
#
_entry.id   AF-A0A176ZFD4-F1
#
_cell.length_a   1.000
_cell.length_b   1.000
_cell.length_c   1.000
_cell.angle_alpha   90.00
_cell.angle_beta   90.00
_cell.angle_gamma   90.00
#
_symmetry.space_group_name_H-M   'P 1'
#
loop_
_entity.id
_entity.type
_entity.pdbx_description
1 polymer ?
#
loop_
_entity_poly.entity_id
_entity_poly.type
_entity_poly.pdbx_seq_one_letter_code
_entity_poly.pdbx_strand_id
1 'polypeptide(L)' 'MPAYVQHHQDIEIAPVNCPTCMGFLPMYVREVEPHWSLAKIDFVYECADCGAELRQTIRKPEALRH' A
#
# COMPACT_ATOMS: atom_id res chain seq x y z
N MET A 1 13.54 4.72 -26.65
CA MET A 1 12.76 4.33 -25.46
C MET A 1 13.75 4.00 -24.35
N PRO A 2 13.94 4.84 -23.31
CA PRO A 2 14.84 4.47 -22.23
C PRO A 2 14.25 3.28 -21.44
N ALA A 3 15.09 2.29 -21.14
CA ALA A 3 14.74 1.13 -20.35
C ALA A 3 14.49 1.57 -18.89
N TYR A 4 13.40 1.08 -18.30
CA TYR A 4 13.10 1.26 -16.88
C TYR A 4 14.21 0.57 -16.07
N VAL A 5 15.13 1.35 -15.50
CA VAL A 5 16.13 0.83 -14.58
C VAL A 5 15.41 0.53 -13.28
N GLN A 6 15.04 -0.73 -13.12
CA GLN A 6 14.51 -1.26 -11.87
C GLN A 6 15.68 -1.26 -10.86
N HIS A 7 15.92 -0.11 -10.24
CA HIS A 7 16.70 -0.04 -9.02
C HIS A 7 15.92 -0.86 -8.00
N HIS A 8 16.30 -2.13 -7.85
CA HIS A 8 15.90 -3.02 -6.77
C HIS A 8 16.35 -2.39 -5.43
N GLN A 9 15.63 -1.38 -4.97
CA GLN A 9 15.36 -1.27 -3.56
C GLN A 9 14.27 -2.31 -3.33
N ASP A 10 14.67 -3.47 -2.83
CA ASP A 10 13.75 -4.46 -2.29
C ASP A 10 13.05 -3.81 -1.07
N ILE A 11 12.13 -2.90 -1.35
CA ILE A 11 11.16 -2.43 -0.37
C ILE A 11 10.24 -3.64 -0.21
N GLU A 12 10.61 -4.55 0.69
CA GLU A 12 9.69 -5.53 1.22
C GLU A 12 8.55 -4.73 1.84
N ILE A 13 7.47 -4.51 1.07
CA ILE A 13 6.26 -3.90 1.58
C ILE A 13 5.76 -4.88 2.64
N ALA A 14 5.89 -4.50 3.91
CA ALA A 14 5.45 -5.32 5.02
C ALA A 14 3.98 -5.71 4.80
N PRO A 15 3.61 -6.99 4.99
CA PRO A 15 2.24 -7.43 4.78
C PRO A 15 1.30 -6.68 5.73
N VAL A 16 0.18 -6.24 5.19
CA VAL A 16 -0.90 -5.61 5.95
C VAL A 16 -1.70 -6.72 6.61
N ASN A 17 -1.77 -6.72 7.94
CA ASN A 17 -2.44 -7.77 8.70
C ASN A 17 -3.81 -7.27 9.22
N CYS A 18 -4.79 -8.16 9.20
CA CYS A 18 -6.14 -7.88 9.67
C CYS A 18 -6.12 -7.66 11.20
N PRO A 19 -6.63 -6.52 11.71
CA PRO A 19 -6.68 -6.25 13.14
C PRO A 19 -7.81 -7.01 13.86
N THR A 20 -8.77 -7.55 13.11
CA THR A 20 -9.99 -8.16 13.64
C THR A 20 -9.87 -9.67 13.79
N CYS A 21 -9.20 -10.35 12.85
CA CYS A 21 -9.00 -11.80 12.94
C CYS A 21 -7.91 -12.15 13.96
N MET A 22 -8.16 -13.15 14.80
CA MET A 22 -7.12 -13.75 15.63
C MET A 22 -6.04 -14.35 14.73
N GLY A 23 -4.77 -14.02 14.99
CA GLY A 23 -3.63 -14.54 14.22
C GLY A 23 -3.07 -13.59 13.15
N PHE A 24 -3.51 -12.33 13.09
CA PHE A 24 -2.93 -11.30 12.19
C PHE A 24 -2.88 -11.76 10.72
N LEU A 25 -4.01 -12.26 10.22
CA LEU A 25 -4.09 -12.81 8.87
C LEU A 25 -3.76 -11.73 7.82
N PRO A 26 -2.99 -12.07 6.77
CA PRO A 26 -2.63 -11.11 5.74
C PRO A 26 -3.88 -10.67 4.97
N MET A 27 -4.00 -9.38 4.74
CA MET A 27 -5.03 -8.78 3.90
C MET A 27 -4.53 -8.67 2.46
N TYR A 28 -5.43 -8.77 1.50
CA TYR A 28 -5.11 -8.62 0.09
C TYR A 28 -5.55 -7.24 -0.42
N VAL A 29 -4.85 -6.72 -1.44
CA VAL A 29 -5.25 -5.47 -2.10
C VAL A 29 -6.49 -5.74 -2.94
N ARG A 30 -7.60 -5.11 -2.58
CA ARG A 30 -8.84 -5.15 -3.33
C ARG A 30 -8.91 -4.06 -4.39
N GLU A 31 -8.49 -2.85 -4.03
CA GLU A 31 -8.59 -1.68 -4.90
C GLU A 31 -7.38 -0.76 -4.74
N VAL A 32 -7.00 -0.12 -5.85
CA VAL A 32 -5.94 0.89 -5.90
C VAL A 32 -6.49 2.12 -6.60
N GLU A 33 -6.57 3.22 -5.86
CA GLU A 33 -7.07 4.51 -6.33
C GLU A 33 -5.89 5.51 -6.44
N PRO A 34 -5.33 5.73 -7.64
CA PRO A 34 -4.30 6.72 -7.84
C PRO A 34 -4.90 8.13 -7.95
N HIS A 35 -4.35 9.07 -7.18
CA HIS A 35 -4.70 10.50 -7.21
C HIS A 35 -3.50 11.32 -7.69
N TRP A 36 -3.27 11.33 -9.00
CA TRP A 36 -2.09 11.93 -9.63
C TRP A 36 -1.91 13.42 -9.32
N SER A 37 -3.00 14.19 -9.27
CA SER A 37 -2.98 15.62 -8.94
C SER A 37 -2.49 15.89 -7.51
N LEU A 38 -2.62 14.92 -6.61
CA LEU A 38 -2.24 15.02 -5.20
C LEU A 38 -0.96 14.26 -4.87
N ALA A 39 -0.29 13.68 -5.88
CA ALA A 39 0.87 12.79 -5.70
C ALA A 39 0.64 11.75 -4.59
N LYS A 40 -0.56 11.16 -4.58
CA LYS A 40 -1.09 10.25 -3.56
C LYS A 40 -1.66 9.00 -4.22
N ILE A 41 -1.54 7.85 -3.55
CA ILE A 41 -2.20 6.59 -3.92
C ILE A 41 -2.95 6.06 -2.71
N ASP A 42 -4.22 5.69 -2.88
CA ASP A 42 -5.00 4.97 -1.87
C ASP A 42 -5.05 3.48 -2.21
N PHE A 43 -4.74 2.65 -1.23
CA PHE A 43 -4.87 1.19 -1.30
C PHE A 43 -6.01 0.76 -0.37
N VAL A 44 -6.93 -0.03 -0.89
CA VAL A 44 -7.98 -0.67 -0.09
C VAL A 44 -7.62 -2.13 0.06
N TYR A 45 -7.41 -2.55 1.29
CA TYR A 45 -7.15 -3.91 1.68
C TYR A 45 -8.43 -4.56 2.20
N GLU A 46 -8.62 -5.83 1.88
CA GLU A 46 -9.72 -6.63 2.42
C GLU A 46 -9.17 -7.90 3.08
N CYS A 47 -9.77 -8.29 4.20
CA CYS A 47 -9.50 -9.58 4.84
C CYS A 47 -10.41 -10.65 4.21
N ALA A 48 -9.81 -11.72 3.67
CA ALA A 48 -10.55 -12.81 3.03
C ALA A 48 -11.52 -13.55 3.97
N ASP A 49 -11.24 -13.55 5.28
CA ASP A 49 -12.00 -14.35 6.24
C ASP A 49 -13.17 -13.58 6.87
N CYS A 50 -12.93 -12.34 7.31
CA CYS A 50 -13.96 -11.55 7.99
C CYS A 50 -14.53 -10.39 7.16
N GLY A 51 -14.00 -10.15 5.96
CA GLY A 51 -14.42 -9.05 5.08
C GLY A 51 -14.06 -7.65 5.59
N ALA A 52 -13.24 -7.55 6.65
CA ALA A 52 -12.81 -6.26 7.17
C ALA A 52 -12.02 -5.49 6.11
N GLU A 53 -12.26 -4.18 6.05
CA GLU A 53 -11.61 -3.27 5.11
C GLU A 53 -10.62 -2.34 5.81
N LEU A 54 -9.48 -2.10 5.18
CA LEU A 54 -8.51 -1.13 5.63
C LEU A 54 -8.06 -0.26 4.46
N ARG A 55 -8.12 1.06 4.61
CA ARG A 55 -7.63 2.02 3.60
C ARG A 55 -6.28 2.57 4.03
N GLN A 56 -5.27 2.43 3.18
CA GLN A 56 -3.94 2.98 3.39
C GLN A 56 -3.61 4.00 2.31
N THR A 57 -3.19 5.19 2.74
CA THR A 57 -2.75 6.25 1.84
C THR A 57 -1.23 6.29 1.79
N ILE A 58 -0.65 6.15 0.60
CA ILE A 58 0.77 6.45 0.34
C ILE A 58 0.86 7.84 -0.32
N ARG A 59 1.72 8.70 0.22
CA ARG A 59 2.07 10.01 -0.37
C ARG A 59 3.57 10.05 -0.63
N LYS A 60 3.99 10.83 -1.62
CA LYS A 60 5.41 11.16 -1.77
C LYS A 60 5.91 11.78 -0.46
N PRO A 61 6.99 11.25 0.17
CA PRO A 61 7.59 11.90 1.32
C PRO A 61 7.96 13.33 0.94
N GLU A 62 7.49 14.31 1.71
CA GLU A 62 8.01 15.66 1.60
C GLU A 62 9.48 15.56 1.98
N ALA A 63 10.39 15.77 1.01
CA ALA A 63 11.81 15.84 1.32
C ALA A 63 11.97 16.91 2.40
N LEU A 64 12.41 16.50 3.59
CA LEU A 64 12.79 17.41 4.66
C LEU A 64 13.78 18.41 4.06
N ARG A 65 13.31 19.64 3.82
CA ARG A 65 14.16 20.73 3.37
C ARG A 65 15.03 21.09 4.56
N HIS A 66 16.28 20.65 4.54
CA HIS A 66 17.34 21.13 5.43
C HIS A 66 17.94 22.42 4.89
#